data_AF-A0A1I6K3I7-F1
#
_entry.id   AF-A0A1I6K3I7-F1
#
_cell.length_a   1.000
_cell.length_b   1.000
_cell.length_c   1.000
_cell.angle_alpha   90.00
_cell.angle_beta   90.00
_cell.angle_gamma   90.00
#
_symmetry.space_group_name_H-M   'P 1'
#
loop_
_entity.id
_entity.type
_entity.pdbx_description
1 polymer ?
#
loop_
_entity_poly.entity_id
_entity_poly.type
_entity_poly.pdbx_seq_one_letter_code
_entity_poly.pdbx_strand_id
1 'polypeptide(L)'
;MAYRNNSSVLEPFQRMNILTTLAFAVFAVCGLIMMGIAGDVITFLEQHQFLPLAASMGSMAMIFASSGTRNPQYYHPVEWAIVVLTAVAMIAHAFLVEFQDLIAQYQPFGAVAMFLLMAIASAVLAR
;
A
#
# COMPACT_ATOMS: atom_id res chain seq x y z
N MET A 1 -22.62 18.67 -34.86
CA MET A 1 -22.40 17.35 -34.22
C MET A 1 -21.30 17.53 -33.19
N ALA A 2 -21.64 17.56 -31.90
CA ALA A 2 -20.67 17.77 -30.83
C ALA A 2 -20.02 16.43 -30.46
N TYR A 3 -18.73 16.28 -30.77
CA TYR A 3 -17.90 15.18 -30.25
C TYR A 3 -17.65 15.44 -28.76
N ARG A 4 -18.45 14.79 -27.91
CA ARG A 4 -18.24 14.77 -26.46
C ARG A 4 -17.07 13.82 -26.18
N ASN A 5 -15.86 14.38 -26.18
CA ASN A 5 -14.62 13.70 -25.84
C ASN A 5 -14.57 13.48 -24.31
N ASN A 6 -15.37 12.55 -23.80
CA ASN A 6 -15.21 12.02 -22.44
C ASN A 6 -14.04 11.03 -22.45
N SER A 7 -12.81 11.51 -22.70
CA SER A 7 -11.61 10.75 -22.37
C SER A 7 -11.59 10.68 -20.84
N SER A 8 -12.07 9.56 -20.32
CA SER A 8 -12.19 9.27 -18.91
C SER A 8 -10.87 9.59 -18.22
N VAL A 9 -10.90 10.47 -17.22
CA VAL A 9 -9.73 10.79 -16.37
C VAL A 9 -9.17 9.53 -15.71
N LEU A 10 -9.92 8.42 -15.71
CA LEU A 10 -9.53 7.11 -15.19
C LEU A 10 -8.64 6.31 -16.16
N GLU A 11 -8.68 6.59 -17.46
CA GLU A 11 -7.93 5.83 -18.47
C GLU A 11 -6.39 5.97 -18.31
N PRO A 12 -5.84 7.16 -17.98
CA PRO A 12 -4.42 7.32 -17.62
C PRO A 12 -4.02 6.55 -16.36
N PHE A 13 -4.89 6.48 -15.34
CA PHE A 13 -4.60 5.75 -14.10
C PHE A 13 -4.50 4.25 -14.31
N GLN A 14 -5.28 3.71 -15.25
CA GLN A 14 -5.23 2.28 -15.59
C GLN A 14 -3.98 1.87 -16.39
N ARG A 15 -3.27 2.83 -16.99
CA ARG A 15 -2.06 2.58 -17.78
C ARG A 15 -0.79 3.11 -17.10
N MET A 16 -0.88 3.51 -15.83
CA MET A 16 0.25 4.08 -15.12
C MET A 16 1.32 3.01 -14.83
N ASN A 17 2.56 3.34 -15.19
CA ASN A 17 3.71 2.50 -14.89
C ASN A 17 4.03 2.57 -13.38
N ILE A 18 4.53 1.48 -12.81
CA ILE A 18 4.81 1.34 -11.37
C ILE A 18 5.75 2.43 -10.85
N LEU A 19 6.70 2.87 -11.69
CA LEU A 19 7.63 3.94 -11.37
C LEU A 19 6.94 5.30 -11.23
N THR A 20 5.93 5.57 -12.08
CA THR A 20 5.13 6.79 -12.02
C THR A 20 4.23 6.78 -10.79
N THR A 21 3.62 5.63 -10.46
CA THR A 21 2.82 5.46 -9.23
C THR A 21 3.66 5.70 -7.97
N LEU A 22 4.88 5.16 -7.93
CA LEU A 22 5.81 5.40 -6.84
C LEU A 22 6.18 6.89 -6.72
N ALA A 23 6.47 7.56 -7.83
CA ALA A 23 6.76 8.99 -7.84
C ALA A 23 5.59 9.82 -7.31
N PHE A 24 4.34 9.48 -7.65
CA PHE A 24 3.16 10.13 -7.09
C PHE A 24 2.98 9.88 -5.60
N ALA A 25 3.25 8.65 -5.12
CA ALA A 25 3.20 8.35 -3.70
C ALA A 25 4.23 9.17 -2.90
N VAL A 26 5.46 9.24 -3.39
CA VAL A 26 6.52 10.07 -2.78
C VAL A 26 6.13 11.55 -2.81
N PHE A 27 5.62 12.04 -3.94
CA PHE A 27 5.14 13.42 -4.05
C PHE A 27 4.02 13.74 -3.05
N ALA A 28 3.03 12.85 -2.90
CA ALA A 28 1.94 13.02 -1.95
C ALA A 28 2.43 13.05 -0.49
N VAL A 29 3.35 12.15 -0.12
CA VAL A 29 3.95 12.10 1.22
C VAL A 29 4.76 13.37 1.50
N CYS A 30 5.62 13.79 0.57
CA CYS A 30 6.38 15.04 0.71
C CYS A 30 5.45 16.26 0.80
N GLY A 31 4.35 16.27 0.04
CA GLY A 31 3.34 17.33 0.10
C GLY A 31 2.65 17.42 1.47
N LEU A 32 2.27 16.28 2.05
CA LEU A 32 1.71 16.21 3.42
C LEU A 32 2.68 16.80 4.45
N ILE A 33 3.98 16.47 4.33
CA ILE A 33 5.02 16.99 5.23
C ILE A 33 5.20 18.50 5.03
N MET A 34 5.32 18.96 3.79
CA MET A 34 5.54 20.38 3.46
C MET A 34 4.37 21.26 3.92
N MET A 35 3.14 20.75 3.87
CA MET A 35 1.95 21.45 4.36
C MET A 35 1.81 21.45 5.89
N GLY A 36 2.69 20.75 6.62
CA GLY A 36 2.66 20.67 8.08
C GLY A 36 1.54 19.79 8.66
N ILE A 37 0.72 19.18 7.81
CA ILE A 37 -0.45 18.36 8.20
C ILE A 37 -0.11 16.90 8.49
N ALA A 38 1.12 16.46 8.18
CA ALA A 38 1.55 15.09 8.42
C ALA A 38 1.40 14.68 9.90
N GLY A 39 1.71 15.60 10.84
CA GLY A 39 1.59 15.34 12.28
C GLY A 39 0.14 15.10 12.72
N ASP A 40 -0.80 15.89 12.21
CA ASP A 40 -2.22 15.75 12.52
C ASP A 40 -2.79 14.44 11.97
N VAL A 41 -2.37 14.07 10.75
CA VAL A 41 -2.76 12.78 10.15
C VAL A 41 -2.21 11.62 10.96
N ILE A 42 -0.94 11.66 11.37
CA ILE A 42 -0.32 10.62 12.20
C ILE A 42 -1.08 10.48 13.51
N THR A 43 -1.32 11.60 14.21
CA THR A 43 -2.05 11.61 15.49
C THR A 43 -3.46 11.02 15.35
N PHE A 44 -4.17 11.36 14.27
CA PHE A 44 -5.49 10.82 13.98
C PHE A 44 -5.46 9.29 13.74
N LEU A 45 -4.44 8.82 13.01
CA LEU A 45 -4.24 7.39 12.73
C LEU A 45 -3.82 6.62 13.99
N GLU A 46 -3.05 7.22 14.88
CA GLU A 46 -2.68 6.64 16.18
C GLU A 46 -3.91 6.49 17.09
N GLN A 47 -4.83 7.46 17.07
CA GLN A 47 -6.10 7.37 17.82
C GLN A 47 -7.03 6.28 17.28
N HIS A 48 -6.94 5.96 15.99
CA HIS A 48 -7.76 4.95 15.33
C HIS A 48 -6.90 3.82 14.78
N GLN A 49 -6.29 3.02 15.67
CA GLN A 49 -5.32 1.97 15.32
C GLN A 49 -5.80 0.97 14.24
N PHE A 50 -7.12 0.74 14.12
CA PHE A 50 -7.68 -0.15 13.10
C PHE A 50 -7.77 0.48 11.70
N LEU A 51 -7.75 1.82 11.63
CA LEU A 51 -7.93 2.57 10.40
C LEU A 51 -6.73 2.43 9.44
N PRO A 52 -5.46 2.51 9.90
CA PRO A 52 -4.31 2.14 9.09
C PRO A 52 -4.39 0.71 8.55
N LEU A 53 -4.72 -0.27 9.40
CA LEU A 53 -4.82 -1.67 8.97
C LEU A 53 -5.91 -1.84 7.91
N ALA A 54 -7.11 -1.31 8.14
CA ALA A 54 -8.22 -1.40 7.21
C ALA A 54 -7.89 -0.69 5.88
N ALA A 55 -7.25 0.48 5.94
CA ALA A 55 -6.81 1.21 4.75
C ALA A 55 -5.77 0.41 3.96
N SER A 56 -4.79 -0.20 4.62
CA SER A 56 -3.75 -1.00 3.97
C SER A 56 -4.30 -2.31 3.39
N MET A 57 -5.21 -3.00 4.08
CA MET A 57 -5.89 -4.19 3.55
C MET A 57 -6.81 -3.83 2.38
N GLY A 58 -7.54 -2.71 2.49
CA GLY A 58 -8.41 -2.20 1.43
C GLY A 58 -7.62 -1.79 0.18
N SER A 59 -6.45 -1.17 0.35
CA SER A 59 -5.56 -0.84 -0.77
C SER A 59 -4.96 -2.10 -1.40
N MET A 60 -4.58 -3.10 -0.62
CA MET A 60 -4.16 -4.40 -1.16
C MET A 60 -5.26 -5.06 -2.02
N ALA A 61 -6.51 -5.03 -1.54
CA ALA A 61 -7.65 -5.54 -2.29
C ALA A 61 -7.95 -4.72 -3.56
N MET A 62 -7.83 -3.39 -3.50
CA MET A 62 -7.99 -2.53 -4.67
C MET A 62 -6.89 -2.79 -5.72
N ILE A 63 -5.64 -2.95 -5.29
CA ILE A 63 -4.52 -3.27 -6.20
C ILE A 63 -4.80 -4.59 -6.91
N PHE A 64 -5.16 -5.64 -6.17
CA PHE A 64 -5.54 -6.93 -6.74
C PHE A 64 -6.71 -6.83 -7.72
N ALA A 65 -7.76 -6.06 -7.37
CA ALA A 65 -8.90 -5.85 -8.26
C ALA A 65 -8.54 -5.06 -9.53
N SER A 66 -7.54 -4.18 -9.46
CA SER A 66 -7.06 -3.38 -10.58
C SER A 66 -6.08 -4.12 -11.49
N SER A 67 -5.47 -5.21 -11.02
CA SER A 67 -4.48 -5.97 -11.76
C SER A 67 -5.07 -6.74 -12.96
N GLY A 68 -4.22 -6.98 -13.95
CA GLY A 68 -4.56 -7.78 -15.13
C GLY A 68 -4.70 -9.28 -14.82
N THR A 69 -4.09 -9.76 -13.73
CA THR A 69 -4.18 -11.14 -13.25
C THR A 69 -5.19 -11.30 -12.11
N ARG A 70 -6.46 -10.97 -12.38
CA ARG A 70 -7.57 -11.12 -11.42
C ARG A 70 -7.86 -12.56 -10.96
N ASN A 71 -7.32 -13.57 -11.63
CA ASN A 71 -7.51 -14.96 -11.24
C ASN A 71 -6.31 -15.42 -10.37
N PRO A 72 -6.53 -15.72 -9.07
CA PRO A 72 -5.48 -16.12 -8.15
C PRO A 72 -4.74 -17.41 -8.54
N GLN A 73 -5.30 -18.20 -9.45
CA GLN A 73 -4.71 -19.45 -9.94
C GLN A 73 -3.51 -19.26 -10.86
N TYR A 74 -3.32 -18.06 -11.42
CA TYR A 74 -2.16 -17.73 -12.28
C TYR A 74 -0.95 -17.19 -11.50
N TYR A 75 -1.06 -17.09 -10.17
CA TYR A 75 0.03 -16.69 -9.30
C TYR A 75 0.96 -17.86 -9.02
N HIS A 76 2.26 -17.59 -9.03
CA HIS A 76 3.24 -18.57 -8.58
C HIS A 76 3.06 -18.79 -7.06
N PRO A 77 3.23 -20.01 -6.53
CA PRO A 77 3.05 -20.27 -5.09
C PRO A 77 3.89 -19.36 -4.19
N VAL A 78 5.07 -18.96 -4.65
CA VAL A 78 5.97 -18.03 -3.95
C VAL A 78 5.38 -16.62 -3.87
N GLU A 79 4.72 -16.15 -4.93
CA GLU A 79 4.06 -14.84 -4.97
C GLU A 79 2.90 -14.80 -3.97
N TRP A 80 2.11 -15.88 -3.91
CA TRP A 80 1.06 -16.07 -2.91
C TRP A 80 1.60 -16.05 -1.48
N ALA A 81 2.72 -16.74 -1.24
CA ALA A 81 3.36 -16.76 0.06
C ALA A 81 3.78 -15.36 0.52
N ILE A 82 4.32 -14.53 -0.39
CA ILE A 82 4.68 -13.14 -0.09
C ILE A 82 3.46 -12.32 0.32
N VAL A 83 2.38 -12.35 -0.48
CA VAL A 83 1.16 -11.58 -0.19
C VAL A 83 0.54 -11.98 1.15
N VAL A 84 0.42 -13.29 1.42
CA VAL A 84 -0.11 -13.80 2.68
C VAL A 84 0.79 -13.41 3.85
N LEU A 85 2.10 -13.56 3.70
CA LEU A 85 3.06 -13.19 4.75
C LEU A 85 2.98 -11.70 5.06
N THR A 86 2.82 -10.84 4.04
CA THR A 86 2.60 -9.40 4.24
C THR A 86 1.30 -9.12 5.00
N ALA A 87 0.19 -9.75 4.60
CA ALA A 87 -1.10 -9.57 5.28
C ALA A 87 -1.01 -10.02 6.75
N VAL A 88 -0.37 -11.18 7.01
CA VAL A 88 -0.15 -11.69 8.36
C VAL A 88 0.76 -10.75 9.16
N ALA A 89 1.84 -10.24 8.57
CA ALA A 89 2.75 -9.30 9.24
C ALA A 89 2.04 -7.98 9.60
N MET A 90 1.14 -7.49 8.74
CA MET A 90 0.34 -6.30 9.03
C MET A 90 -0.66 -6.53 10.17
N ILE A 91 -1.34 -7.69 10.18
CA ILE A 91 -2.24 -8.07 11.27
C ILE A 91 -1.45 -8.26 12.56
N ALA A 92 -0.31 -8.93 12.52
CA ALA A 92 0.59 -9.09 13.67
C ALA A 92 1.02 -7.73 14.21
N HIS A 93 1.42 -6.79 13.35
CA HIS A 93 1.77 -5.44 13.75
C HIS A 93 0.59 -4.67 14.35
N ALA A 94 -0.64 -4.93 13.92
CA ALA A 94 -1.82 -4.26 14.48
C ALA A 94 -2.27 -4.83 15.85
N PHE A 95 -2.07 -6.13 16.10
CA PHE A 95 -2.66 -6.81 17.27
C PHE A 95 -1.65 -7.37 18.29
N LEU A 96 -0.40 -7.63 17.89
CA LEU A 96 0.63 -8.21 18.76
C LEU A 96 1.62 -7.12 19.17
N VAL A 97 1.58 -6.74 20.45
CA VAL A 97 2.48 -5.71 21.01
C VAL A 97 3.94 -6.16 20.90
N GLU A 98 4.22 -7.45 21.07
CA GLU A 98 5.56 -8.01 20.96
C GLU A 98 6.15 -7.83 19.55
N PHE A 99 5.29 -7.85 18.52
CA PHE A 99 5.72 -7.62 17.13
C PHE A 99 5.96 -6.14 16.85
N GLN A 100 5.17 -5.25 17.46
CA GLN A 100 5.43 -3.81 17.42
C GLN A 100 6.75 -3.47 18.11
N ASP A 101 6.99 -4.03 19.28
CA ASP A 101 8.22 -3.85 20.06
C ASP A 101 9.44 -4.38 19.31
N LEU A 102 9.31 -5.54 18.65
CA LEU A 102 10.36 -6.08 17.79
C LEU A 102 10.72 -5.10 16.66
N ILE A 103 9.73 -4.55 15.96
CA ILE A 103 9.97 -3.59 14.88
C ILE A 103 10.57 -2.28 15.42
N ALA A 104 10.10 -1.82 16.58
CA ALA A 104 10.61 -0.63 17.24
C ALA A 104 12.07 -0.81 17.70
N GLN A 105 12.44 -1.99 18.18
CA GLN A 105 13.79 -2.29 18.65
C GLN A 105 14.85 -2.19 17.53
N TYR A 106 14.48 -2.53 16.29
CA TYR A 106 15.38 -2.50 15.13
C TYR A 106 15.22 -1.25 14.27
N GLN A 107 14.65 -0.16 14.79
CA GLN A 107 14.57 1.11 14.04
C GLN A 107 15.98 1.63 13.66
N PRO A 108 16.15 2.18 12.43
CA PRO A 108 15.14 2.36 11.38
C PRO A 108 14.93 1.13 10.49
N PHE A 109 15.80 0.12 10.58
CA PHE A 109 15.82 -1.03 9.67
C PHE A 109 14.54 -1.87 9.71
N GLY A 110 13.91 -2.04 10.89
CA GLY A 110 12.64 -2.76 11.02
C GLY A 110 11.50 -2.12 10.22
N ALA A 111 11.38 -0.80 10.27
CA ALA A 111 10.39 -0.05 9.50
C ALA A 111 10.66 -0.13 8.00
N VAL A 112 11.93 -0.03 7.59
CA VAL A 112 12.35 -0.17 6.17
C VAL A 112 12.04 -1.58 5.65
N ALA A 113 12.29 -2.62 6.44
CA ALA A 113 12.00 -4.00 6.06
C ALA A 113 10.49 -4.24 5.86
N MET A 114 9.65 -3.75 6.78
CA MET A 114 8.19 -3.82 6.65
C MET A 114 7.69 -3.06 5.41
N PHE A 115 8.21 -1.86 5.18
CA PHE A 115 7.88 -1.07 4.00
C PHE A 115 8.25 -1.80 2.70
N LEU A 116 9.46 -2.37 2.61
CA LEU A 116 9.89 -3.14 1.44
C LEU A 116 9.01 -4.37 1.23
N LEU A 117 8.66 -5.09 2.30
CA LEU A 117 7.76 -6.24 2.22
C LEU A 117 6.39 -5.83 1.65
N MET A 118 5.80 -4.74 2.14
CA MET A 118 4.54 -4.21 1.62
C MET A 118 4.64 -3.74 0.17
N ALA A 119 5.74 -3.09 -0.20
CA ALA A 119 5.99 -2.64 -1.56
C ALA A 119 6.13 -3.82 -2.54
N ILE A 120 6.86 -4.87 -2.17
CA ILE A 120 7.01 -6.08 -2.97
C ILE A 120 5.65 -6.79 -3.13
N ALA A 121 4.89 -6.96 -2.06
CA ALA A 121 3.56 -7.57 -2.14
C ALA A 121 2.61 -6.76 -3.03
N SER A 122 2.67 -5.43 -2.95
CA SER A 122 1.90 -4.54 -3.82
C SER A 122 2.31 -4.68 -5.29
N ALA A 123 3.61 -4.78 -5.57
CA ALA A 123 4.12 -4.98 -6.93
C ALA A 123 3.73 -6.34 -7.51
N VAL A 124 3.75 -7.40 -6.70
CA VAL A 124 3.26 -8.74 -7.05
C VAL A 124 1.77 -8.71 -7.38
N LEU A 125 0.98 -7.99 -6.58
CA LEU A 125 -0.46 -7.86 -6.79
C LEU A 125 -0.83 -6.96 -7.98
N ALA A 126 0.04 -6.03 -8.37
CA ALA A 126 -0.24 -5.07 -9.45
C ALA A 126 0.07 -5.61 -10.86
N ARG A 127 0.60 -6.83 -10.98
CA ARG A 127 0.97 -7.47 -12.27
C ARG A 127 -0.24 -7.80 -13.14
#